data_AF-A0AAV5WSA3-F1
#
_entry.id   AF-A0AAV5WSA3-F1
#
_cell.length_a   1.000
_cell.length_b   1.000
_cell.length_c   1.000
_cell.angle_alpha   90.00
_cell.angle_beta   90.00
_cell.angle_gamma   90.00
#
_symmetry.space_group_name_H-M   'P 1'
#
loop_
_entity.id
_entity.type
_entity.pdbx_description
1 polymer ?
#
loop_
_entity_poly.entity_id
_entity_poly.type
_entity_poly.pdbx_seq_one_letter_code
_entity_poly.pdbx_strand_id
1 'polypeptide(L)'
;EMSYRFSSSSSGGYGTPNWVEFAKVIDPEEGYCKDDIIIVEARITVESDHGSRFRRRTEIEFGNPSDLSDIVLIVEGKQMHVSRQFLAAQSSYFRSLFYRGFKESNEPAIHMGEDVKFEEFTALLKVLYRTAHLVADTNVVPILALADRFDFKMIIDEIELFLMRSDKMGPDRKLRIADEFRLATVKDAALDYFDCLSKIDKLLDSPEFPSLSKELTDVIFKKYVRLRKVEELKAK
;
A
#
# COMPACT_ATOMS: atom_id res chain seq x y z
N GLU A 1 -19.26 -20.87 24.82
CA GLU A 1 -18.93 -19.60 24.14
C GLU A 1 -17.76 -18.96 24.88
N MET A 2 -16.64 -18.70 24.22
CA MET A 2 -15.48 -18.04 24.85
C MET A 2 -15.52 -16.55 24.52
N SER A 3 -15.42 -15.68 25.53
CA SER A 3 -15.38 -14.23 25.36
C SER A 3 -14.03 -13.71 25.86
N TYR A 4 -13.37 -12.90 25.04
CA TYR A 4 -12.05 -12.33 25.32
C TYR A 4 -12.08 -10.82 25.12
N ARG A 5 -11.47 -10.07 26.04
CA ARG A 5 -11.25 -8.62 25.92
C ARG A 5 -9.78 -8.34 25.67
N PHE A 6 -9.51 -7.49 24.69
CA PHE A 6 -8.16 -7.05 24.33
C PHE A 6 -8.07 -5.52 24.38
N SER A 7 -6.94 -5.01 24.87
CA SER A 7 -6.62 -3.58 24.91
C SER A 7 -5.41 -3.29 24.02
N SER A 8 -5.51 -2.26 23.18
CA SER A 8 -4.59 -1.99 22.06
C SER A 8 -3.17 -1.53 22.43
N SER A 9 -2.73 -1.67 23.68
CA SER A 9 -1.46 -1.09 24.18
C SER A 9 -0.19 -1.82 23.71
N SER A 10 -0.32 -2.89 22.90
CA SER A 10 0.81 -3.67 22.38
C SER A 10 0.71 -3.86 20.86
N SER A 11 1.82 -3.62 20.16
CA SER A 11 1.99 -3.91 18.73
C SER A 11 2.21 -5.42 18.55
N GLY A 12 1.12 -6.16 18.37
CA GLY A 12 1.11 -7.60 18.09
C GLY A 12 -0.30 -8.06 17.71
N GLY A 13 -0.41 -9.18 17.00
CA GLY A 13 -1.71 -9.82 16.74
C GLY A 13 -2.36 -10.29 18.04
N TYR A 14 -3.69 -10.21 18.13
CA TYR A 14 -4.46 -10.72 19.27
C TYR A 14 -5.08 -12.06 18.88
N GLY A 15 -4.97 -13.05 19.76
CA GLY A 15 -5.52 -14.37 19.56
C GLY A 15 -5.47 -15.19 20.84
N THR A 16 -6.03 -16.39 20.80
CA THR A 16 -5.89 -17.38 21.87
C THR A 16 -4.97 -18.50 21.37
N PRO A 17 -3.75 -18.64 21.93
CA PRO A 17 -2.82 -19.68 21.51
C PRO A 17 -3.34 -21.10 21.78
N ASN A 18 -4.41 -21.25 22.59
CA ASN A 18 -5.02 -22.52 22.96
C ASN A 18 -6.53 -22.52 22.67
N TRP A 19 -6.93 -22.03 21.48
CA TRP A 19 -8.34 -21.94 21.11
C TRP A 19 -9.04 -23.30 21.10
N VAL A 20 -8.44 -24.26 20.39
CA VAL A 20 -8.92 -25.62 20.25
C VAL A 20 -7.73 -26.49 19.81
N GLU A 21 -7.65 -27.71 20.34
CA GLU A 21 -6.62 -28.65 19.91
C GLU A 21 -6.84 -29.05 18.46
N PHE A 22 -5.77 -29.05 17.65
CA PHE A 22 -5.86 -29.37 16.22
C PHE A 22 -6.48 -30.76 15.99
N ALA A 23 -6.16 -31.74 16.86
CA ALA A 23 -6.74 -33.08 16.82
C ALA A 23 -8.28 -33.07 16.92
N LYS A 24 -8.84 -32.13 17.70
CA LYS A 24 -10.28 -31.96 17.85
C LYS A 24 -10.92 -31.27 16.63
N VAL A 25 -10.20 -30.37 15.98
CA VAL A 25 -10.69 -29.66 14.78
C VAL A 25 -10.82 -30.60 13.59
N ILE A 26 -9.90 -31.55 13.46
CA ILE A 26 -9.89 -32.53 12.37
C ILE A 26 -10.68 -33.81 12.69
N ASP A 27 -11.23 -33.92 13.90
CA ASP A 27 -12.05 -35.06 14.29
C ASP A 27 -13.39 -35.03 13.51
N PRO A 28 -13.68 -36.04 12.68
CA PRO A 28 -14.94 -36.10 11.92
C PRO A 28 -16.19 -36.10 12.80
N GLU A 29 -16.11 -36.55 14.06
CA GLU A 29 -17.25 -36.58 14.98
C GLU A 29 -17.61 -35.19 15.52
N GLU A 30 -16.66 -34.26 15.53
CA GLU A 30 -16.85 -32.91 16.05
C GLU A 30 -17.42 -31.95 14.99
N GLY A 31 -17.31 -32.28 13.70
CA GLY A 31 -17.99 -31.58 12.60
C GLY A 31 -17.40 -30.21 12.21
N TYR A 32 -16.22 -29.84 12.70
CA TYR A 32 -15.55 -28.56 12.37
C TYR A 32 -14.90 -28.55 10.97
N CYS A 33 -14.50 -29.72 10.47
CA CYS A 33 -13.90 -29.89 9.16
C CYS A 33 -14.89 -30.60 8.23
N LYS A 34 -15.21 -29.99 7.09
CA LYS A 34 -16.06 -30.60 6.06
C LYS A 34 -15.40 -30.42 4.70
N ASP A 35 -15.22 -31.51 3.96
CA ASP A 35 -14.58 -31.51 2.64
C ASP A 35 -13.19 -30.83 2.65
N ASP A 36 -12.38 -31.14 3.67
CA ASP A 36 -11.06 -30.53 3.95
C ASP A 36 -11.07 -29.00 4.18
N ILE A 37 -12.25 -28.43 4.47
CA ILE A 37 -12.41 -27.00 4.76
C ILE A 37 -12.82 -26.81 6.22
N ILE A 38 -12.08 -25.96 6.92
CA ILE A 38 -12.42 -25.47 8.27
C ILE A 38 -12.92 -24.04 8.15
N ILE A 39 -14.09 -23.77 8.72
CA ILE A 39 -14.66 -22.41 8.77
C ILE A 39 -14.40 -21.82 10.15
N VAL A 40 -13.68 -20.70 10.19
CA VAL A 40 -13.45 -19.93 11.41
C VAL A 40 -14.29 -18.65 11.36
N GLU A 41 -15.24 -18.52 12.28
CA GLU A 41 -16.03 -17.29 12.45
C GLU A 41 -15.48 -16.48 13.62
N ALA A 42 -15.12 -15.22 13.36
CA ALA A 42 -14.72 -14.27 14.40
C ALA A 42 -15.77 -13.16 14.51
N ARG A 43 -16.34 -12.98 15.72
CA ARG A 43 -17.25 -11.87 16.03
C ARG A 43 -16.53 -10.84 16.86
N ILE A 44 -16.36 -9.64 16.29
CA ILE A 44 -15.66 -8.54 16.94
C ILE A 44 -16.69 -7.51 17.38
N THR A 45 -16.72 -7.22 18.68
CA THR A 45 -17.56 -6.15 19.26
C THR A 45 -16.65 -5.08 19.84
N VAL A 46 -16.83 -3.84 19.39
CA VAL A 46 -16.07 -2.69 19.91
C VAL A 46 -16.81 -2.12 21.12
N GLU A 47 -16.27 -2.31 22.33
CA GLU A 47 -16.95 -1.95 23.58
C GLU A 47 -16.97 -0.44 23.87
N SER A 48 -15.94 0.30 23.45
CA SER A 48 -15.93 1.76 23.51
C SER A 48 -14.91 2.34 22.55
N ASP A 49 -15.22 3.51 22.02
CA ASP A 49 -14.33 4.32 21.19
C ASP A 49 -14.17 5.68 21.87
N HIS A 50 -12.94 6.01 22.25
CA HIS A 50 -12.58 7.31 22.82
C HIS A 50 -11.92 8.21 21.76
N GLY A 51 -11.84 7.74 20.51
CA GLY A 51 -11.40 8.48 19.35
C GLY A 51 -12.49 9.42 18.83
N SER A 52 -12.08 10.58 18.35
CA SER A 52 -12.99 11.58 17.77
C SER A 52 -13.81 10.98 16.63
N ARG A 53 -15.12 10.79 16.85
CA ARG A 53 -16.18 10.52 15.85
C ARG A 53 -15.66 9.85 14.57
N PHE A 54 -15.66 8.51 14.49
CA PHE A 54 -15.54 7.82 13.20
C PHE A 54 -16.65 8.32 12.27
N ARG A 55 -16.32 9.26 11.39
CA ARG A 55 -17.20 9.63 10.29
C ARG A 55 -17.29 8.41 9.39
N ARG A 56 -18.49 7.84 9.28
CA ARG A 56 -18.74 6.77 8.30
C ARG A 56 -18.27 7.29 6.94
N ARG A 57 -17.41 6.52 6.30
CA ARG A 57 -16.97 6.85 4.95
C ARG A 57 -18.08 6.57 3.98
N THR A 58 -18.14 7.38 2.93
CA THR A 58 -18.97 7.05 1.78
C THR A 58 -18.41 5.79 1.16
N GLU A 59 -19.22 4.75 1.07
CA GLU A 59 -18.92 3.58 0.25
C GLU A 59 -19.30 3.92 -1.19
N ILE A 60 -18.42 3.57 -2.13
CA ILE A 60 -18.67 3.73 -3.57
C ILE A 60 -18.46 2.38 -4.22
N GLU A 61 -19.49 1.91 -4.91
CA GLU A 61 -19.46 0.71 -5.73
C GLU A 61 -19.11 1.09 -7.17
N PHE A 62 -17.84 0.98 -7.55
CA PHE A 62 -17.42 1.32 -8.90
C PHE A 62 -17.97 0.37 -9.98
N GLY A 63 -18.47 -0.82 -9.61
CA GLY A 63 -19.02 -1.78 -10.58
C GLY A 63 -20.41 -1.40 -11.11
N ASN A 64 -21.09 -0.45 -10.48
CA ASN A 64 -22.44 -0.03 -10.84
C ASN A 64 -22.48 1.48 -11.16
N PRO A 65 -23.34 1.93 -12.09
CA PRO A 65 -23.58 3.35 -12.30
C PRO A 65 -24.08 4.04 -11.03
N SER A 66 -23.71 5.31 -10.86
CA SER A 66 -24.27 6.22 -9.85
C SER A 66 -24.67 7.55 -10.49
N ASP A 67 -25.45 8.36 -9.77
CA ASP A 67 -25.84 9.71 -10.22
C ASP A 67 -24.64 10.64 -10.47
N LEU A 68 -23.44 10.27 -10.00
CA LEU A 68 -22.20 11.04 -10.15
C LEU A 68 -21.24 10.45 -11.19
N SER A 69 -21.52 9.26 -11.73
CA SER A 69 -20.68 8.64 -12.75
C SER A 69 -21.13 9.03 -14.16
N ASP A 70 -20.21 9.52 -14.97
CA ASP A 70 -20.47 9.97 -16.34
C ASP A 70 -19.57 9.28 -17.38
N ILE A 71 -18.63 8.44 -16.95
CA ILE A 71 -17.76 7.63 -17.82
C ILE A 71 -17.54 6.23 -17.25
N VAL A 72 -17.33 5.27 -18.14
CA VAL A 72 -16.93 3.90 -17.81
C VAL A 72 -15.46 3.68 -18.17
N LEU A 73 -14.66 3.23 -17.22
CA LEU A 73 -13.31 2.72 -17.48
C LEU A 73 -13.38 1.19 -17.54
N ILE A 74 -12.79 0.60 -18.57
CA ILE A 74 -12.70 -0.85 -18.74
C ILE A 74 -11.30 -1.28 -18.32
N VAL A 75 -11.20 -2.08 -17.26
CA VAL A 75 -9.96 -2.61 -16.70
C VAL A 75 -10.09 -4.13 -16.63
N GLU A 76 -9.21 -4.87 -17.31
CA GLU A 76 -9.31 -6.34 -17.45
C GLU A 76 -10.71 -6.81 -17.89
N GLY A 77 -11.34 -6.08 -18.82
CA GLY A 77 -12.69 -6.37 -19.31
C GLY A 77 -13.83 -6.06 -18.33
N LYS A 78 -13.52 -5.63 -17.10
CA LYS A 78 -14.50 -5.25 -16.08
C LYS A 78 -14.77 -3.75 -16.15
N GLN A 79 -16.03 -3.37 -15.95
CA GLN A 79 -16.47 -1.98 -16.00
C GLN A 79 -16.30 -1.29 -14.65
N MET A 80 -15.84 -0.04 -14.69
CA MET A 80 -15.69 0.84 -13.54
C MET A 80 -16.33 2.20 -13.84
N HIS A 81 -17.43 2.50 -13.16
CA HIS A 81 -18.19 3.74 -13.28
C HIS A 81 -17.57 4.83 -12.41
N VAL A 82 -17.13 5.92 -13.03
CA VAL A 82 -16.40 7.01 -12.36
C VAL A 82 -16.81 8.38 -12.91
N SER A 83 -16.37 9.45 -12.25
CA SER A 83 -16.59 10.83 -12.69
C SER A 83 -15.38 11.38 -13.47
N ARG A 84 -15.58 11.81 -14.73
CA ARG A 84 -14.55 12.49 -15.55
C ARG A 84 -14.00 13.71 -14.84
N GLN A 85 -14.89 14.56 -14.34
CA GLN A 85 -14.50 15.81 -13.70
C GLN A 85 -13.67 15.55 -12.44
N PHE A 86 -14.05 14.56 -11.63
CA PHE A 86 -13.30 14.21 -10.43
C PHE A 86 -11.90 13.68 -10.75
N LEU A 87 -11.79 12.72 -11.68
CA LEU A 87 -10.48 12.19 -12.09
C LEU A 87 -9.60 13.28 -12.71
N ALA A 88 -10.13 14.11 -13.60
CA ALA A 88 -9.38 15.21 -14.23
C ALA A 88 -8.97 16.33 -13.26
N ALA A 89 -9.71 16.50 -12.15
CA ALA A 89 -9.30 17.42 -11.10
C ALA A 89 -8.04 16.92 -10.38
N GLN A 90 -7.89 15.59 -10.26
CA GLN A 90 -6.83 14.95 -9.47
C GLN A 90 -5.65 14.41 -10.29
N SER A 91 -5.81 14.26 -11.61
CA SER A 91 -4.80 13.71 -12.50
C SER A 91 -4.68 14.53 -13.79
N SER A 92 -3.46 14.93 -14.16
CA SER A 92 -3.23 15.65 -15.41
C SER A 92 -3.35 14.74 -16.64
N TYR A 93 -3.06 13.44 -16.48
CA TYR A 93 -3.33 12.40 -17.47
C TYR A 93 -4.82 12.35 -17.81
N PHE A 94 -5.68 12.15 -16.82
CA PHE A 94 -7.13 12.08 -17.03
C PHE A 94 -7.71 13.42 -17.50
N ARG A 95 -7.16 14.55 -17.03
CA ARG A 95 -7.52 15.86 -17.58
C ARG A 95 -7.23 15.95 -19.07
N SER A 96 -6.08 15.46 -19.50
CA SER A 96 -5.71 15.45 -20.90
C SER A 96 -6.62 14.52 -21.69
N LEU A 97 -6.78 13.28 -21.23
CA LEU A 97 -7.62 12.26 -21.84
C LEU A 97 -9.06 12.75 -22.08
N PHE A 98 -9.68 13.40 -21.10
CA PHE A 98 -11.08 13.79 -21.18
C PHE A 98 -11.33 15.17 -21.81
N TYR A 99 -10.39 16.12 -21.69
CA TYR A 99 -10.66 17.52 -22.03
C TYR A 99 -9.69 18.15 -23.04
N ARG A 100 -8.72 17.41 -23.60
CA ARG A 100 -7.80 17.92 -24.64
C ARG A 100 -8.07 17.39 -26.05
N GLY A 101 -9.29 16.90 -26.31
CA GLY A 101 -9.75 16.57 -27.67
C GLY A 101 -9.22 15.26 -28.24
N PHE A 102 -8.86 14.30 -27.38
CA PHE A 102 -8.58 12.92 -27.80
C PHE A 102 -9.86 12.26 -28.34
N LYS A 103 -9.74 11.26 -29.21
CA LYS A 103 -10.93 10.58 -29.77
C LYS A 103 -11.71 9.88 -28.66
N GLU A 104 -10.97 9.30 -27.73
CA GLU A 104 -11.40 8.61 -26.53
C GLU A 104 -12.27 9.51 -25.63
N SER A 105 -12.13 10.83 -25.69
CA SER A 105 -12.96 11.73 -24.86
C SER A 105 -14.45 11.68 -25.20
N ASN A 106 -14.79 11.25 -26.43
CA ASN A 106 -16.17 11.12 -26.90
C ASN A 106 -16.71 9.69 -26.76
N GLU A 107 -15.89 8.74 -26.29
CA GLU A 107 -16.32 7.36 -26.12
C GLU A 107 -17.13 7.18 -24.82
N PRO A 108 -18.15 6.31 -24.82
CA PRO A 108 -18.91 6.01 -23.62
C PRO A 108 -18.12 5.17 -22.61
N ALA A 109 -17.10 4.45 -23.08
CA ALA A 109 -16.21 3.63 -22.26
C ALA A 109 -14.78 3.70 -22.79
N ILE A 110 -13.78 3.67 -21.89
CA ILE A 110 -12.36 3.78 -22.25
C ILE A 110 -11.57 2.63 -21.62
N HIS A 111 -10.74 1.96 -22.42
CA HIS A 111 -9.90 0.85 -21.96
C HIS A 111 -8.61 1.35 -21.30
N MET A 112 -8.33 0.93 -20.06
CA MET A 112 -7.14 1.33 -19.30
C MET A 112 -5.94 0.41 -19.54
N GLY A 113 -5.61 0.07 -20.79
CA GLY A 113 -4.43 -0.78 -21.10
C GLY A 113 -4.52 -2.23 -20.59
N GLU A 114 -3.75 -3.12 -21.19
CA GLU A 114 -3.75 -4.56 -20.85
C GLU A 114 -2.93 -4.88 -19.59
N ASP A 115 -2.04 -3.99 -19.19
CA ASP A 115 -1.12 -4.14 -18.07
C ASP A 115 -1.66 -3.57 -16.74
N VAL A 116 -2.86 -2.98 -16.75
CA VAL A 116 -3.52 -2.47 -15.54
C VAL A 116 -4.44 -3.53 -14.98
N LYS A 117 -4.17 -3.96 -13.73
CA LYS A 117 -5.02 -4.92 -13.05
C LYS A 117 -6.22 -4.26 -12.38
N PHE A 118 -7.36 -4.93 -12.45
CA PHE A 118 -8.61 -4.42 -11.89
C PHE A 118 -8.53 -4.18 -10.38
N GLU A 119 -7.90 -5.09 -9.64
CA GLU A 119 -7.79 -4.99 -8.18
C GLU A 119 -6.90 -3.81 -7.76
N GLU A 120 -5.79 -3.60 -8.46
CA GLU A 120 -4.83 -2.53 -8.20
C GLU A 120 -5.47 -1.17 -8.53
N PHE A 121 -6.17 -1.06 -9.66
CA PHE A 121 -6.89 0.16 -10.04
C PHE A 121 -8.06 0.45 -9.10
N THR A 122 -8.76 -0.58 -8.63
CA THR A 122 -9.78 -0.45 -7.59
C THR A 122 -9.19 0.09 -6.29
N ALA A 123 -8.03 -0.39 -5.87
CA ALA A 123 -7.35 0.11 -4.68
C ALA A 123 -6.97 1.60 -4.83
N LEU A 124 -6.45 1.99 -6.00
CA LEU A 124 -6.16 3.38 -6.35
C LEU A 124 -7.41 4.27 -6.23
N LEU A 125 -8.54 3.86 -6.83
CA LEU A 125 -9.79 4.63 -6.75
C LEU A 125 -10.32 4.75 -5.32
N LYS A 126 -10.20 3.71 -4.50
CA LYS A 126 -10.63 3.76 -3.10
C LYS A 126 -9.80 4.77 -2.27
N VAL A 127 -8.50 4.88 -2.57
CA VAL A 127 -7.64 5.94 -1.99
C VAL A 127 -8.09 7.32 -2.50
N LEU A 128 -8.24 7.47 -3.82
CA LEU A 128 -8.60 8.74 -4.46
C LEU A 128 -9.94 9.31 -3.95
N TYR A 129 -10.97 8.46 -3.88
CA TYR A 129 -12.31 8.84 -3.41
C TYR A 129 -12.45 8.81 -1.88
N ARG A 130 -11.38 8.48 -1.14
CA ARG A 130 -11.34 8.39 0.33
C ARG A 130 -12.40 7.46 0.93
N THR A 131 -12.78 6.41 0.20
CA THR A 131 -13.78 5.45 0.65
C THR A 131 -13.20 4.44 1.64
N ALA A 132 -11.87 4.25 1.64
CA ALA A 132 -11.16 3.46 2.64
C ALA A 132 -9.70 3.92 2.81
N HIS A 133 -9.08 3.62 3.96
CA HIS A 133 -7.65 3.86 4.24
C HIS A 133 -6.96 2.56 3.88
N LEU A 134 -6.61 2.42 2.61
CA LEU A 134 -6.12 1.15 2.09
C LEU A 134 -4.64 1.14 1.82
N VAL A 135 -3.92 2.25 1.93
CA VAL A 135 -2.45 2.19 1.77
C VAL A 135 -1.86 1.37 2.91
N ALA A 136 -1.28 0.24 2.55
CA ALA A 136 -0.65 -0.72 3.43
C ALA A 136 0.61 -1.26 2.76
N ASP A 137 1.45 -1.94 3.54
CA ASP A 137 2.73 -2.47 3.05
C ASP A 137 2.55 -3.42 1.85
N THR A 138 1.42 -4.12 1.76
CA THR A 138 1.12 -5.11 0.71
C THR A 138 0.65 -4.50 -0.61
N ASN A 139 0.09 -3.29 -0.61
CA ASN A 139 -0.48 -2.68 -1.82
C ASN A 139 0.07 -1.29 -2.16
N VAL A 140 0.98 -0.75 -1.35
CA VAL A 140 1.59 0.57 -1.60
C VAL A 140 2.30 0.63 -2.95
N VAL A 141 3.01 -0.43 -3.35
CA VAL A 141 3.76 -0.44 -4.63
C VAL A 141 2.81 -0.41 -5.83
N PRO A 142 1.80 -1.29 -5.96
CA PRO A 142 0.83 -1.20 -7.04
C PRO A 142 0.08 0.15 -7.11
N ILE A 143 -0.35 0.68 -5.96
CA ILE A 143 -1.05 1.97 -5.92
C ILE A 143 -0.12 3.08 -6.40
N LEU A 144 1.13 3.11 -5.91
CA LEU A 144 2.12 4.10 -6.29
C LEU A 144 2.48 4.01 -7.79
N ALA A 145 2.61 2.80 -8.34
CA ALA A 145 2.87 2.58 -9.76
C ALA A 145 1.75 3.14 -10.65
N LEU A 146 0.49 2.91 -10.29
CA LEU A 146 -0.64 3.49 -11.03
C LEU A 146 -0.75 5.01 -10.80
N ALA A 147 -0.44 5.49 -9.60
CA ALA A 147 -0.44 6.91 -9.30
C ALA A 147 0.62 7.66 -10.10
N ASP A 148 1.83 7.11 -10.24
CA ASP A 148 2.89 7.66 -11.09
C ASP A 148 2.49 7.63 -12.57
N ARG A 149 2.03 6.46 -13.05
CA ARG A 149 1.59 6.28 -14.46
C ARG A 149 0.49 7.25 -14.87
N PHE A 150 -0.53 7.40 -14.03
CA PHE A 150 -1.69 8.24 -14.30
C PHE A 150 -1.57 9.63 -13.68
N ASP A 151 -0.39 10.02 -13.21
CA ASP A 151 -0.09 11.34 -12.67
C ASP A 151 -1.07 11.84 -11.59
N PHE A 152 -1.32 10.99 -10.58
CA PHE A 152 -2.10 11.31 -9.38
C PHE A 152 -1.20 11.83 -8.25
N LYS A 153 -0.71 13.07 -8.38
CA LYS A 153 0.22 13.67 -7.42
C LYS A 153 -0.26 13.63 -5.96
N MET A 154 -1.54 13.88 -5.69
CA MET A 154 -2.09 13.80 -4.33
C MET A 154 -1.87 12.43 -3.68
N ILE A 155 -2.03 11.35 -4.46
CA ILE A 155 -1.85 9.98 -3.95
C ILE A 155 -0.37 9.71 -3.68
N ILE A 156 0.52 10.20 -4.55
CA ILE A 156 1.97 10.11 -4.33
C ILE A 156 2.35 10.80 -3.02
N ASP A 157 1.87 12.03 -2.80
CA ASP A 157 2.13 12.79 -1.56
C ASP A 157 1.58 12.06 -0.31
N GLU A 158 0.39 11.43 -0.40
CA GLU A 158 -0.20 10.63 0.68
C GLU A 158 0.64 9.37 0.97
N ILE A 159 1.16 8.72 -0.06
CA ILE A 159 2.05 7.55 0.07
C ILE A 159 3.41 7.94 0.65
N GLU A 160 3.99 9.08 0.26
CA GLU A 160 5.24 9.58 0.87
C GLU A 160 5.05 9.77 2.38
N LEU A 161 3.95 10.41 2.80
CA LEU A 161 3.63 10.58 4.22
C LEU A 161 3.43 9.24 4.94
N PHE A 162 2.78 8.28 4.29
CA PHE A 162 2.62 6.93 4.82
C PHE A 162 3.98 6.25 5.02
N LEU A 163 4.86 6.26 4.01
CA LEU A 163 6.19 5.65 4.08
C LEU A 163 7.05 6.29 5.17
N MET A 164 6.99 7.62 5.31
CA MET A 164 7.69 8.35 6.36
C MET A 164 7.24 7.97 7.77
N ARG A 165 5.95 7.67 7.96
CA ARG A 165 5.34 7.38 9.28
C ARG A 165 5.25 5.89 9.62
N SER A 166 5.35 5.01 8.64
CA SER A 166 5.14 3.57 8.86
C SER A 166 6.31 2.96 9.63
N ASP A 167 6.06 2.47 10.85
CA ASP A 167 7.06 1.70 11.62
C ASP A 167 7.08 0.21 11.23
N LYS A 168 6.09 -0.23 10.44
CA LYS A 168 5.93 -1.63 10.02
C LYS A 168 6.83 -1.99 8.83
N MET A 169 7.21 -1.00 8.04
CA MET A 169 8.05 -1.19 6.86
C MET A 169 9.52 -0.97 7.19
N GLY A 170 10.36 -1.94 6.83
CA GLY A 170 11.82 -1.85 6.97
C GLY A 170 12.42 -0.68 6.17
N PRO A 171 13.51 -0.08 6.67
CA PRO A 171 14.17 1.07 6.04
C PRO A 171 14.79 0.73 4.67
N ASP A 172 15.22 -0.52 4.48
CA ASP A 172 15.69 -1.08 3.22
C ASP A 172 14.59 -1.12 2.15
N ARG A 173 13.39 -1.60 2.50
CA ARG A 173 12.24 -1.61 1.60
C ARG A 173 11.74 -0.19 1.29
N LYS A 174 11.71 0.70 2.29
CA LYS A 174 11.40 2.13 2.06
C LYS A 174 12.39 2.77 1.09
N LEU A 175 13.68 2.46 1.26
CA LEU A 175 14.74 2.96 0.39
C LEU A 175 14.56 2.48 -1.05
N ARG A 176 14.27 1.18 -1.26
CA ARG A 176 13.97 0.63 -2.60
C ARG A 176 12.78 1.34 -3.25
N ILE A 177 11.65 1.46 -2.55
CA ILE A 177 10.45 2.13 -3.09
C ILE A 177 10.77 3.59 -3.44
N ALA A 178 11.48 4.29 -2.56
CA ALA A 178 11.82 5.68 -2.79
C ALA A 178 12.78 5.88 -3.97
N ASP A 179 13.66 4.92 -4.21
CA ASP A 179 14.53 4.92 -5.38
C ASP A 179 13.76 4.67 -6.68
N GLU A 180 12.94 3.61 -6.69
CA GLU A 180 12.12 3.19 -7.84
C GLU A 180 11.20 4.32 -8.32
N PHE A 181 10.50 4.98 -7.40
CA PHE A 181 9.52 6.03 -7.70
C PHE A 181 10.06 7.45 -7.52
N ARG A 182 11.38 7.60 -7.33
CA ARG A 182 12.07 8.90 -7.21
C ARG A 182 11.49 9.82 -6.11
N LEU A 183 11.09 9.23 -4.98
CA LEU A 183 10.54 9.91 -3.81
C LEU A 183 11.68 10.53 -2.98
N ALA A 184 12.15 11.72 -3.37
CA ALA A 184 13.35 12.33 -2.80
C ALA A 184 13.32 12.44 -1.27
N THR A 185 12.21 12.91 -0.71
CA THR A 185 12.05 13.09 0.75
C THR A 185 12.15 11.75 1.49
N VAL A 186 11.50 10.71 0.97
CA VAL A 186 11.55 9.37 1.57
C VAL A 186 12.93 8.76 1.42
N LYS A 187 13.58 8.97 0.26
CA LYS A 187 14.92 8.46 -0.03
C LYS A 187 15.96 9.05 0.91
N ASP A 188 15.93 10.37 1.11
CA ASP A 188 16.87 11.06 2.00
C ASP A 188 16.69 10.60 3.46
N ALA A 189 15.45 10.53 3.94
CA ALA A 189 15.16 10.04 5.28
C ALA A 189 15.57 8.57 5.48
N ALA A 190 15.35 7.72 4.47
CA ALA A 190 15.77 6.33 4.50
C ALA A 190 17.31 6.21 4.47
N LEU A 191 18.00 7.04 3.69
CA LEU A 191 19.47 7.07 3.67
C LEU A 191 20.04 7.53 5.01
N ASP A 192 19.42 8.50 5.68
CA ASP A 192 19.83 8.97 7.00
C ASP A 192 19.78 7.88 8.07
N TYR A 193 18.85 6.92 7.95
CA TYR A 193 18.81 5.76 8.83
C TYR A 193 20.11 4.94 8.76
N PHE A 194 20.72 4.79 7.57
CA PHE A 194 21.95 4.04 7.34
C PHE A 194 23.20 4.88 7.67
N ASP A 195 23.32 5.27 8.94
CA ASP A 195 24.33 6.20 9.49
C ASP A 195 25.62 5.53 10.01
N CYS A 196 25.67 4.20 10.11
CA CYS A 196 26.83 3.43 10.58
C CYS A 196 27.06 2.16 9.76
N LEU A 197 28.28 1.61 9.84
CA LEU A 197 28.69 0.46 9.02
C LEU A 197 27.78 -0.74 9.23
N SER A 198 27.43 -1.07 10.48
CA SER A 198 26.60 -2.23 10.79
C SER A 198 25.19 -2.16 10.20
N LYS A 199 24.62 -0.96 10.05
CA LYS A 199 23.34 -0.78 9.35
C LYS A 199 23.49 -0.90 7.83
N ILE A 200 24.59 -0.39 7.27
CA ILE A 200 24.86 -0.55 5.84
C ILE A 200 25.15 -2.01 5.51
N ASP A 201 25.92 -2.73 6.32
CA ASP A 201 26.17 -4.17 6.10
C ASP A 201 24.86 -4.95 6.07
N LYS A 202 23.92 -4.67 6.99
CA LYS A 202 22.55 -5.25 6.95
C LYS A 202 21.77 -4.89 5.69
N LEU A 203 21.97 -3.70 5.14
CA LEU A 203 21.37 -3.32 3.86
C LEU A 203 21.99 -4.12 2.72
N LEU A 204 23.30 -4.30 2.69
CA LEU A 204 23.99 -5.09 1.66
C LEU A 204 23.52 -6.56 1.65
N ASP A 205 23.19 -7.09 2.83
CA ASP A 205 22.64 -8.44 3.00
C ASP A 205 21.12 -8.53 2.73
N SER A 206 20.43 -7.39 2.54
CA SER A 206 18.97 -7.36 2.35
C SER A 206 18.57 -7.87 0.96
N PRO A 207 17.44 -8.60 0.84
CA PRO A 207 16.89 -8.99 -0.46
C PRO A 207 16.45 -7.78 -1.32
N GLU A 208 16.30 -6.58 -0.72
CA GLU A 208 15.90 -5.36 -1.43
C GLU A 208 17.09 -4.70 -2.15
N PHE A 209 18.34 -4.97 -1.72
CA PHE A 209 19.54 -4.31 -2.24
C PHE A 209 19.81 -4.54 -3.74
N PRO A 210 19.65 -5.77 -4.28
CA PRO A 210 19.84 -6.02 -5.70
C PRO A 210 18.89 -5.24 -6.62
N SER A 211 17.76 -4.74 -6.08
CA SER A 211 16.78 -3.95 -6.82
C SER A 211 17.06 -2.45 -6.81
N LEU A 212 18.08 -1.99 -6.07
CA LEU A 212 18.44 -0.57 -6.05
C LEU A 212 19.12 -0.16 -7.37
N SER A 213 18.88 1.10 -7.76
CA SER A 213 19.55 1.69 -8.92
C SER A 213 21.07 1.75 -8.71
N LYS A 214 21.80 1.80 -9.83
CA LYS A 214 23.25 1.96 -9.80
C LYS A 214 23.63 3.29 -9.14
N GLU A 215 22.88 4.35 -9.43
CA GLU A 215 23.08 5.69 -8.89
C GLU A 215 22.99 5.68 -7.36
N LEU A 216 21.98 5.02 -6.80
CA LEU A 216 21.82 4.91 -5.35
C LEU A 216 22.88 4.00 -4.72
N THR A 217 23.21 2.90 -5.40
CA THR A 217 24.27 1.98 -4.96
C THR A 217 25.62 2.72 -4.84
N ASP A 218 25.96 3.58 -5.81
CA ASP A 218 27.16 4.41 -5.77
C ASP A 218 27.14 5.39 -4.57
N VAL A 219 25.98 5.94 -4.22
CA VAL A 219 25.81 6.82 -3.04
C VAL A 219 26.06 6.02 -1.75
N ILE A 220 25.49 4.82 -1.64
CA ILE A 220 25.67 3.93 -0.49
C ILE A 220 27.16 3.55 -0.34
N PHE A 221 27.84 3.17 -1.41
CA PHE A 221 29.27 2.83 -1.36
C PHE A 221 30.14 4.02 -0.95
N LYS A 222 29.88 5.22 -1.49
CA LYS A 222 30.60 6.43 -1.05
C LYS A 222 30.39 6.71 0.44
N LYS A 223 29.15 6.52 0.93
CA LYS A 223 28.83 6.67 2.36
C LYS A 223 29.57 5.63 3.20
N TYR A 224 29.60 4.37 2.78
CA TYR A 224 30.33 3.29 3.44
C TYR A 224 31.82 3.58 3.59
N VAL A 225 32.48 3.97 2.50
CA VAL A 225 33.91 4.33 2.51
C VAL A 225 34.20 5.51 3.45
N ARG A 226 33.31 6.52 3.47
CA ARG A 226 33.43 7.66 4.39
C ARG A 226 33.34 7.22 5.84
N LEU A 227 32.39 6.34 6.18
CA LEU A 227 32.21 5.84 7.53
C LEU A 227 33.40 5.01 8.01
N ARG A 228 33.94 4.11 7.16
CA ARG A 228 35.14 3.34 7.49
C ARG A 228 36.34 4.23 7.84
N LYS A 229 36.61 5.26 7.03
CA LYS A 229 37.70 6.22 7.32
C LYS A 229 37.52 6.92 8.67
N VAL A 230 36.30 7.25 9.05
CA VAL A 230 36.01 7.90 10.34
C VAL A 230 36.27 6.95 11.51
N GLU A 231 35.91 5.67 11.41
CA GLU A 231 36.18 4.68 12.45
C GLU A 231 37.69 4.39 12.60
N GLU A 232 38.43 4.26 11.49
CA GLU A 232 39.88 4.07 11.50
C GLU A 232 40.63 5.24 12.15
N LEU A 233 40.16 6.48 11.94
CA LEU A 233 40.73 7.67 12.58
C LEU A 233 40.45 7.73 14.08
N LYS A 234 39.29 7.23 14.53
CA LYS A 234 38.94 7.17 15.97
C LYS A 234 39.69 6.07 16.73
N ALA A 235 40.20 5.06 16.03
CA ALA A 235 40.93 3.95 16.61
C ALA A 235 42.45 4.22 16.79
N LYS A 236 42.94 5.37 16.31
CA LYS A 236 44.32 5.85 16.48
C LYS A 236 44.40 6.88 17.60
#